data_AF-A0A932TLA6-F1
#
_entry.id   AF-A0A932TLA6-F1
#
_cell.length_a   1.000
_cell.length_b   1.000
_cell.length_c   1.000
_cell.angle_alpha   90.00
_cell.angle_beta   90.00
_cell.angle_gamma   90.00
#
_symmetry.space_group_name_H-M   'P 1'
#
loop_
_entity.id
_entity.type
_entity.pdbx_description
1 polymer ?
#
loop_
_entity_poly.entity_id
_entity_poly.type
_entity_poly.pdbx_seq_one_letter_code
_entity_poly.pdbx_strand_id
1 'polypeptide(L)'
;MRRFLLLAALMLLAGVVAWWGMRATQGPPPAPSAPEVIAPAPPAPRQVAVYFAREMPDGRFVLTPVQRPLANPAAPATAALQALVDGPTSAEERDGLLPTLPGGTRVLGVRVEQSEGDGSVAIANLSRELAENFNGGSGWEEIVLYSIANTLDALAGVDAVRLQVEGAPVESIGGHMAANELLRYNDRIVVRGQDR
;
A
#
# COMPACT_ATOMS: atom_id res chain seq x y z
N MET A 1 68.59 -26.56 19.29
CA MET A 1 69.51 -25.42 19.28
C MET A 1 68.68 -24.19 19.65
N ARG A 2 68.41 -23.81 20.92
CA ARG A 2 69.33 -23.40 22.01
C ARG A 2 70.51 -22.58 21.47
N ARG A 3 70.61 -21.31 21.91
CA ARG A 3 71.57 -20.25 21.53
C ARG A 3 71.04 -19.48 20.30
N PHE A 4 70.40 -18.33 20.42
CA PHE A 4 71.05 -17.06 20.71
C PHE A 4 70.04 -16.08 21.35
N LEU A 5 69.95 -16.13 22.68
CA LEU A 5 69.82 -14.93 23.48
C LEU A 5 71.22 -14.31 23.53
N LEU A 6 71.37 -13.07 23.07
CA LEU A 6 72.40 -12.09 23.43
C LEU A 6 72.51 -11.08 22.28
N LEU A 7 71.69 -10.04 22.31
CA LEU A 7 71.98 -8.68 21.80
C LEU A 7 70.88 -7.74 22.31
N ALA A 8 70.55 -7.88 23.60
CA ALA A 8 69.93 -6.82 24.38
C ALA A 8 71.07 -6.03 25.05
N ALA A 9 70.86 -4.73 25.20
CA ALA A 9 71.70 -3.78 25.93
C ALA A 9 72.89 -3.20 25.15
N LEU A 10 72.64 -2.18 24.29
CA LEU A 10 73.31 -0.86 24.39
C LEU A 10 72.81 0.16 23.32
N MET A 11 71.50 0.48 23.28
CA MET A 11 71.04 1.72 22.60
C MET A 11 70.00 2.47 23.43
N LEU A 12 70.22 2.48 24.74
CA LEU A 12 69.71 3.51 25.65
C LEU A 12 70.81 4.57 25.78
N LEU A 13 70.85 5.58 24.91
CA LEU A 13 71.37 6.91 25.29
C LEU A 13 71.10 8.07 24.30
N ALA A 14 70.01 8.05 23.53
CA ALA A 14 69.61 9.24 22.75
C ALA A 14 68.08 9.44 22.64
N GLY A 15 67.30 8.75 23.46
CA GLY A 15 65.83 8.88 23.47
C GLY A 15 65.27 9.62 24.69
N VAL A 16 66.11 10.13 25.59
CA VAL A 16 65.67 10.70 26.88
C VAL A 16 65.23 12.17 26.77
N VAL A 17 65.51 12.86 25.65
CA VAL A 17 65.08 14.26 25.45
C VAL A 17 63.71 14.38 24.76
N ALA A 18 63.20 13.32 24.14
CA ALA A 18 61.86 13.30 23.52
C ALA A 18 60.74 12.84 24.48
N TRP A 19 61.06 12.44 25.72
CA TRP A 19 60.09 11.85 26.65
C TRP A 19 59.35 12.89 27.52
N TRP A 20 59.79 14.15 27.59
CA TRP A 20 59.18 15.15 28.48
C TRP A 20 58.29 16.20 27.79
N GLY A 21 58.16 16.16 26.45
CA GLY A 21 57.53 17.23 25.67
C GLY A 21 56.10 17.00 25.18
N MET A 22 55.47 15.85 25.41
CA MET A 22 54.08 15.57 24.98
C MET A 22 53.23 15.09 26.16
N ARG A 23 53.06 15.96 27.16
CA ARG A 23 51.98 15.87 28.16
C ARG A 23 51.16 17.16 28.20
N ALA A 24 50.67 17.56 27.03
CA ALA A 24 49.56 18.49 26.84
C ALA A 24 49.05 18.15 25.44
N THR A 25 47.91 17.49 25.22
CA THR A 25 46.58 17.76 25.74
C THR A 25 45.73 16.50 25.59
N GLN A 26 45.38 15.82 26.68
CA GLN A 26 44.17 15.00 26.67
C GLN A 26 43.22 15.68 27.64
N GLY A 27 42.20 16.37 27.10
CA GLY A 27 41.06 16.79 27.88
C GLY A 27 40.38 15.57 28.51
N PRO A 28 39.60 15.74 29.58
CA PRO A 28 38.87 14.63 30.18
C PRO A 28 38.05 13.90 29.10
N PRO A 29 38.02 12.56 29.09
CA PRO A 29 37.25 11.80 28.13
C PRO A 29 35.78 12.28 28.16
N PRO A 30 35.09 12.38 27.01
CA PRO A 30 33.67 12.68 27.01
C PRO A 30 32.96 11.65 27.88
N ALA A 31 32.13 12.12 28.80
CA ALA A 31 31.31 11.24 29.63
C ALA A 31 30.55 10.26 28.72
N PRO A 32 30.46 8.96 29.08
CA PRO A 32 29.70 8.01 28.29
C PRO A 32 28.28 8.54 28.12
N SER A 33 27.88 8.77 26.87
CA SER A 33 26.51 9.13 26.53
C SER A 33 25.60 8.07 27.15
N ALA A 34 24.66 8.51 27.98
CA ALA A 34 23.62 7.64 28.51
C ALA A 34 22.99 6.86 27.35
N PRO A 35 22.64 5.57 27.53
CA PRO A 35 22.03 4.78 26.47
C PRO A 35 20.83 5.54 25.91
N GLU A 36 20.87 5.83 24.62
CA GLU A 36 19.77 6.39 23.88
C GLU A 36 18.56 5.46 24.08
N VAL A 37 17.54 5.94 24.78
CA VAL A 37 16.29 5.21 24.95
C VAL A 37 15.66 5.16 23.57
N ILE A 38 15.90 4.05 22.85
CA ILE A 38 15.24 3.75 21.59
C ILE A 38 13.75 3.58 21.93
N ALA A 39 12.97 4.65 21.77
CA ALA A 39 11.52 4.55 21.80
C ALA A 39 11.09 3.53 20.72
N PRO A 40 10.14 2.62 21.02
CA PRO A 40 9.68 1.66 20.02
C PRO A 40 9.15 2.42 18.81
N ALA A 41 9.59 2.03 17.62
CA ALA A 41 9.09 2.58 16.37
C ALA A 41 7.55 2.51 16.34
N PRO A 42 6.84 3.51 15.78
CA PRO A 42 5.40 3.45 15.65
C PRO A 42 4.98 2.15 14.95
N PRO A 43 3.86 1.52 15.35
CA PRO A 43 3.36 0.34 14.66
C PRO A 43 3.18 0.65 13.17
N ALA A 44 3.61 -0.28 12.30
CA ALA A 44 3.48 -0.12 10.86
C ALA A 44 2.00 0.16 10.49
N PRO A 45 1.74 1.07 9.53
CA PRO A 45 0.37 1.39 9.14
C PRO A 45 -0.32 0.14 8.58
N ARG A 46 -1.59 -0.07 8.95
CA ARG A 46 -2.42 -1.12 8.34
C ARG A 46 -2.52 -0.84 6.83
N GLN A 47 -2.36 -1.89 6.02
CA GLN A 47 -2.41 -1.81 4.57
C GLN A 47 -3.65 -2.52 4.02
N VAL A 48 -4.11 -2.08 2.85
CA VAL A 48 -5.19 -2.70 2.06
C VAL A 48 -4.76 -2.78 0.61
N ALA A 49 -5.20 -3.83 -0.09
CA ALA A 49 -5.02 -3.93 -1.53
C ALA A 49 -6.09 -3.10 -2.26
N VAL A 50 -5.64 -2.20 -3.13
CA VAL A 50 -6.47 -1.42 -4.05
C VAL A 50 -6.25 -1.95 -5.45
N TYR A 51 -7.33 -2.22 -6.18
CA TYR A 51 -7.26 -2.91 -7.47
C TYR A 51 -7.42 -1.93 -8.63
N PHE A 52 -6.35 -1.75 -9.41
CA PHE A 52 -6.35 -0.93 -10.62
C PHE A 52 -6.36 -1.79 -11.88
N ALA A 53 -6.75 -1.21 -13.02
CA ALA A 53 -6.74 -1.94 -14.29
C ALA A 53 -5.32 -2.02 -14.87
N ARG A 54 -5.08 -3.06 -15.68
CA ARG A 54 -3.93 -3.22 -16.56
C ARG A 54 -4.42 -3.83 -17.86
N GLU A 55 -3.97 -3.31 -18.98
CA GLU A 55 -4.19 -3.93 -20.29
C GLU A 55 -3.12 -5.01 -20.52
N MET A 56 -3.58 -6.20 -20.91
CA MET A 56 -2.73 -7.34 -21.26
C MET A 56 -2.38 -7.30 -22.75
N PRO A 57 -1.30 -7.98 -23.19
CA PRO A 57 -0.91 -8.03 -24.61
C PRO A 57 -1.99 -8.58 -25.57
N ASP A 58 -2.95 -9.34 -25.05
CA ASP A 58 -4.10 -9.86 -25.79
C ASP A 58 -5.29 -8.87 -25.89
N GLY A 59 -5.11 -7.64 -25.40
CA GLY A 59 -6.11 -6.56 -25.41
C GLY A 59 -7.18 -6.67 -24.32
N ARG A 60 -7.10 -7.66 -23.42
CA ARG A 60 -8.00 -7.75 -22.26
C ARG A 60 -7.51 -6.87 -21.12
N PHE A 61 -8.46 -6.36 -20.35
CA PHE A 61 -8.16 -5.71 -19.08
C PHE A 61 -8.20 -6.72 -17.93
N VAL A 62 -7.29 -6.57 -16.97
CA VAL A 62 -7.24 -7.31 -15.72
C VAL A 62 -7.02 -6.35 -14.54
N LEU A 63 -7.41 -6.78 -13.35
CA LEU A 63 -7.18 -6.08 -12.10
C LEU A 63 -5.81 -6.46 -11.50
N THR A 64 -5.03 -5.45 -11.13
CA THR A 64 -3.75 -5.60 -10.44
C THR A 64 -3.86 -5.02 -9.04
N PRO A 65 -3.62 -5.80 -7.97
CA PRO A 65 -3.65 -5.29 -6.61
C PRO A 65 -2.40 -4.47 -6.30
N VAL A 66 -2.59 -3.34 -5.62
CA VAL A 66 -1.51 -2.52 -5.10
C VAL A 66 -1.76 -2.20 -3.64
N GLN A 67 -0.74 -2.41 -2.81
CA GLN A 67 -0.85 -2.14 -1.38
C GLN A 67 -0.84 -0.64 -1.11
N ARG A 68 -1.80 -0.19 -0.30
CA ARG A 68 -1.92 1.19 0.17
C ARG A 68 -2.01 1.22 1.69
N PRO A 69 -1.37 2.19 2.37
CA PRO A 69 -1.66 2.45 3.77
C PRO A 69 -3.09 2.98 3.92
N LEU A 70 -3.81 2.51 4.94
CA LEU A 70 -5.13 3.04 5.27
C LEU A 70 -4.97 4.42 5.92
N ALA A 71 -5.28 5.48 5.16
CA ALA A 71 -5.18 6.86 5.62
C ALA A 71 -6.08 7.17 6.83
N ASN A 72 -7.22 6.48 6.96
CA ASN A 72 -8.13 6.61 8.10
C ASN A 72 -8.52 5.22 8.65
N PRO A 73 -7.80 4.71 9.67
CA PRO A 73 -8.11 3.42 10.29
C PRO A 73 -9.48 3.34 10.97
N ALA A 74 -10.11 4.47 11.30
CA ALA A 74 -11.44 4.51 11.90
C ALA A 74 -12.57 4.35 10.87
N ALA A 75 -12.29 4.57 9.58
CA ALA A 75 -13.22 4.39 8.48
C ALA A 75 -12.52 3.65 7.31
N PRO A 76 -12.10 2.39 7.51
CA PRO A 76 -11.22 1.69 6.57
C PRO A 76 -11.86 1.46 5.20
N ALA A 77 -13.18 1.18 5.16
CA ALA A 77 -13.92 0.98 3.91
C ALA A 77 -13.98 2.25 3.04
N THR A 78 -14.34 3.38 3.65
CA THR A 78 -14.30 4.68 2.97
C THR A 78 -12.89 5.04 2.52
N ALA A 79 -11.87 4.78 3.35
CA ALA A 79 -10.48 5.08 3.01
C ALA A 79 -9.95 4.22 1.85
N ALA A 80 -10.29 2.93 1.80
CA ALA A 80 -9.91 2.04 0.71
C ALA A 80 -10.55 2.47 -0.62
N LEU A 81 -11.84 2.81 -0.59
CA LEU A 81 -12.54 3.28 -1.78
C LEU A 81 -12.07 4.66 -2.23
N GLN A 82 -11.69 5.54 -1.30
CA GLN A 82 -11.07 6.82 -1.63
C GLN A 82 -9.73 6.61 -2.33
N ALA A 83 -8.89 5.68 -1.85
CA ALA A 83 -7.63 5.36 -2.52
C ALA A 83 -7.83 4.79 -3.94
N LEU A 84 -8.96 4.12 -4.22
CA LEU A 84 -9.34 3.71 -5.56
C LEU A 84 -9.72 4.91 -6.44
N VAL A 85 -10.51 5.86 -5.90
CA VAL A 85 -10.89 7.13 -6.57
C VAL A 85 -9.66 7.99 -6.88
N ASP A 86 -8.69 8.04 -5.97
CA ASP A 86 -7.45 8.79 -6.15
C ASP A 86 -6.59 8.23 -7.31
N GLY A 87 -6.82 6.97 -7.69
CA GLY A 87 -6.18 6.33 -8.83
C GLY A 87 -4.76 5.83 -8.58
N PRO A 88 -4.12 5.27 -9.62
CA PRO A 88 -2.70 4.93 -9.59
C PRO A 88 -1.84 6.21 -9.48
N THR A 89 -0.68 6.08 -8.85
CA THR A 89 0.34 7.12 -8.86
C THR A 89 0.94 7.26 -10.25
N SER A 90 1.56 8.40 -10.56
CA SER A 90 2.23 8.59 -11.85
C SER A 90 3.34 7.58 -12.13
N ALA A 91 3.92 6.95 -11.10
CA ALA A 91 4.91 5.88 -11.29
C ALA A 91 4.25 4.57 -11.72
N GLU A 92 3.09 4.25 -11.14
CA GLU A 92 2.30 3.07 -11.49
C GLU A 92 1.61 3.21 -12.85
N GLU A 93 1.19 4.42 -13.22
CA GLU A 93 0.71 4.71 -14.57
C GLU A 93 1.78 4.46 -15.62
N ARG A 94 3.03 4.88 -15.35
CA ARG A 94 4.18 4.55 -16.21
C ARG A 94 4.50 3.06 -16.24
N ASP A 95 4.10 2.31 -15.22
CA ASP A 95 4.17 0.85 -15.18
C ASP A 95 2.96 0.16 -15.85
N GLY A 96 2.03 0.94 -16.41
CA GLY A 96 0.89 0.44 -17.16
C GLY A 96 -0.36 0.14 -16.32
N LEU A 97 -0.44 0.64 -15.08
CA LEU A 97 -1.70 0.67 -14.34
C LEU A 97 -2.59 1.82 -14.80
N LEU A 98 -3.88 1.55 -14.88
CA LEU A 98 -4.89 2.49 -15.35
C LEU A 98 -5.91 2.75 -14.23
N PRO A 99 -6.41 4.00 -14.07
CA PRO A 99 -7.56 4.26 -13.22
C PRO A 99 -8.77 3.47 -13.73
N THR A 100 -9.58 2.96 -12.82
CA THR A 100 -10.79 2.19 -13.16
C THR A 100 -12.04 3.06 -13.12
N LEU A 101 -12.13 3.98 -12.16
CA LEU A 101 -13.34 4.79 -11.97
C LEU A 101 -13.42 5.95 -12.98
N PRO A 102 -14.61 6.26 -13.50
CA PRO A 102 -14.82 7.45 -14.34
C PRO A 102 -14.40 8.73 -13.63
N GLY A 103 -13.85 9.66 -14.41
CA GLY A 103 -13.37 10.94 -13.89
C GLY A 103 -14.46 11.69 -13.13
N GLY A 104 -14.12 12.24 -11.96
CA GLY A 104 -15.05 12.99 -11.12
C GLY A 104 -15.90 12.16 -10.15
N THR A 105 -15.78 10.82 -10.17
CA THR A 105 -16.40 9.94 -9.16
C THR A 105 -15.96 10.33 -7.75
N ARG A 106 -16.90 10.43 -6.81
CA ARG A 106 -16.65 10.72 -5.39
C ARG A 106 -17.24 9.64 -4.50
N VAL A 107 -16.57 9.37 -3.38
CA VAL A 107 -17.12 8.54 -2.30
C VAL A 107 -18.10 9.36 -1.46
N LEU A 108 -19.38 9.01 -1.50
CA LEU A 108 -20.41 9.64 -0.66
C LEU A 108 -20.50 8.97 0.71
N GLY A 109 -20.19 7.68 0.78
CA GLY A 109 -20.07 6.95 2.03
C GLY A 109 -19.99 5.44 1.83
N VAL A 110 -19.42 4.75 2.81
CA VAL A 110 -19.42 3.29 2.85
C VAL A 110 -19.88 2.85 4.23
N ARG A 111 -20.84 1.93 4.29
CA ARG A 111 -21.32 1.32 5.53
C ARG A 111 -21.26 -0.19 5.40
N VAL A 112 -20.84 -0.87 6.45
CA VAL A 112 -20.78 -2.34 6.49
C VAL A 112 -21.88 -2.83 7.41
N GLU A 113 -22.71 -3.76 6.93
CA GLU A 113 -23.78 -4.37 7.70
C GLU A 113 -23.77 -5.89 7.56
N GLN A 114 -24.30 -6.59 8.57
CA GLN A 114 -24.50 -8.04 8.48
C GLN A 114 -25.76 -8.33 7.65
N SER A 115 -25.66 -9.25 6.72
CA SER A 115 -26.76 -9.75 5.89
C SER A 115 -26.96 -11.24 6.15
N GLU A 116 -28.21 -11.64 6.34
CA GLU A 116 -28.58 -13.02 6.53
C GLU A 116 -28.25 -13.83 5.27
N GLY A 117 -27.37 -14.85 5.42
CA GLY A 117 -26.95 -15.72 4.32
C GLY A 117 -25.80 -15.18 3.45
N ASP A 118 -25.51 -13.89 3.49
CA ASP A 118 -24.49 -13.26 2.62
C ASP A 118 -23.21 -12.81 3.35
N GLY A 119 -23.23 -12.82 4.69
CA GLY A 119 -22.12 -12.37 5.52
C GLY A 119 -22.12 -10.85 5.73
N SER A 120 -20.95 -10.26 5.79
CA SER A 120 -20.75 -8.82 5.97
C SER A 120 -20.78 -8.10 4.62
N VAL A 121 -21.79 -7.27 4.39
CA VAL A 121 -21.98 -6.56 3.12
C VAL A 121 -21.57 -5.09 3.27
N ALA A 122 -20.62 -4.65 2.44
CA ALA A 122 -20.27 -3.25 2.31
C ALA A 122 -21.20 -2.57 1.29
N ILE A 123 -21.92 -1.54 1.73
CA ILE A 123 -22.78 -0.72 0.87
C ILE A 123 -21.98 0.52 0.50
N ALA A 124 -21.53 0.55 -0.75
CA ALA A 124 -20.72 1.60 -1.32
C ALA A 124 -21.59 2.61 -2.05
N ASN A 125 -21.73 3.81 -1.49
CA ASN A 125 -22.46 4.90 -2.12
C ASN A 125 -21.47 5.85 -2.81
N LEU A 126 -21.57 5.93 -4.13
CA LEU A 126 -20.75 6.76 -5.00
C LEU A 126 -21.59 7.85 -5.66
N SER A 127 -20.93 8.89 -6.15
CA SER A 127 -21.61 9.99 -6.83
C SER A 127 -22.03 9.62 -8.25
N ARG A 128 -22.96 10.40 -8.81
CA ARG A 128 -23.54 10.21 -10.17
C ARG A 128 -22.52 10.06 -11.29
N GLU A 129 -21.35 10.68 -11.14
CA GLU A 129 -20.27 10.65 -12.13
C GLU A 129 -19.78 9.23 -12.43
N LEU A 130 -19.96 8.28 -11.50
CA LEU A 130 -19.69 6.87 -11.74
C LEU A 130 -20.47 6.31 -12.94
N ALA A 131 -21.70 6.77 -13.14
CA ALA A 131 -22.56 6.35 -14.26
C ALA A 131 -22.57 7.40 -15.38
N GLU A 132 -22.73 8.69 -15.04
CA GLU A 132 -22.86 9.76 -16.03
C GLU A 132 -21.60 9.96 -16.88
N ASN A 133 -20.41 9.71 -16.32
CA ASN A 133 -19.14 9.81 -17.04
C ASN A 133 -18.60 8.45 -17.50
N PHE A 134 -19.37 7.37 -17.33
CA PHE A 134 -18.96 6.06 -17.79
C PHE A 134 -18.90 6.03 -19.32
N ASN A 135 -17.75 5.65 -19.85
CA ASN A 135 -17.52 5.52 -21.28
C ASN A 135 -16.70 4.25 -21.54
N GLY A 136 -17.38 3.13 -21.69
CA GLY A 136 -16.77 1.82 -21.91
C GLY A 136 -17.78 0.79 -22.38
N GLY A 137 -17.30 -0.38 -22.80
CA GLY A 137 -18.14 -1.54 -23.11
C GLY A 137 -18.28 -2.49 -21.91
N SER A 138 -18.91 -3.64 -22.13
CA SER A 138 -19.14 -4.66 -21.11
C SER A 138 -17.88 -5.10 -20.37
N GLY A 139 -16.77 -5.33 -21.07
CA GLY A 139 -15.51 -5.73 -20.44
C GLY A 139 -14.90 -4.64 -19.55
N TRP A 140 -15.09 -3.36 -19.89
CA TRP A 140 -14.63 -2.27 -19.02
C TRP A 140 -15.59 -2.07 -17.84
N GLU A 141 -16.90 -2.22 -18.05
CA GLU A 141 -17.88 -2.19 -16.95
C GLU A 141 -17.58 -3.27 -15.90
N GLU A 142 -17.22 -4.49 -16.33
CA GLU A 142 -16.78 -5.56 -15.44
C GLU A 142 -15.58 -5.12 -14.57
N ILE A 143 -14.57 -4.52 -15.21
CA ILE A 143 -13.36 -4.04 -14.53
C ILE A 143 -13.68 -2.95 -13.50
N VAL A 144 -14.55 -1.99 -13.84
CA VAL A 144 -14.94 -0.93 -12.90
C VAL A 144 -15.63 -1.53 -11.69
N LEU A 145 -16.67 -2.33 -11.89
CA LEU A 145 -17.47 -2.91 -10.81
C LEU A 145 -16.64 -3.81 -9.89
N TYR A 146 -15.80 -4.69 -10.45
CA TYR A 146 -14.98 -5.58 -9.64
C TYR A 146 -13.72 -4.90 -9.08
N SER A 147 -13.27 -3.76 -9.61
CA SER A 147 -12.25 -2.96 -8.91
C SER A 147 -12.77 -2.43 -7.58
N ILE A 148 -14.04 -2.01 -7.53
CA ILE A 148 -14.72 -1.59 -6.30
C ILE A 148 -14.91 -2.79 -5.38
N ALA A 149 -15.45 -3.90 -5.91
CA ALA A 149 -15.73 -5.10 -5.13
C ALA A 149 -14.46 -5.68 -4.50
N ASN A 150 -13.43 -5.94 -5.29
CA ASN A 150 -12.18 -6.54 -4.82
C ASN A 150 -11.42 -5.61 -3.85
N THR A 151 -11.49 -4.28 -4.04
CA THR A 151 -10.86 -3.32 -3.12
C THR A 151 -11.53 -3.32 -1.74
N LEU A 152 -12.86 -3.42 -1.68
CA LEU A 152 -13.58 -3.46 -0.41
C LEU A 152 -13.50 -4.84 0.26
N ASP A 153 -13.55 -5.92 -0.52
CA ASP A 153 -13.37 -7.30 -0.05
C ASP A 153 -11.97 -7.55 0.55
N ALA A 154 -10.95 -6.81 0.11
CA ALA A 154 -9.62 -6.87 0.70
C ALA A 154 -9.56 -6.40 2.18
N LEU A 155 -10.64 -5.81 2.70
CA LEU A 155 -10.77 -5.45 4.11
C LEU A 155 -11.29 -6.63 4.92
N ALA A 156 -10.68 -6.86 6.09
CA ALA A 156 -11.20 -7.84 7.03
C ALA A 156 -12.65 -7.51 7.42
N GLY A 157 -13.56 -8.48 7.28
CA GLY A 157 -14.98 -8.33 7.63
C GLY A 157 -15.83 -7.73 6.52
N VAL A 158 -15.44 -7.88 5.25
CA VAL A 158 -16.28 -7.62 4.08
C VAL A 158 -16.28 -8.87 3.21
N ASP A 159 -17.47 -9.40 2.91
CA ASP A 159 -17.69 -10.63 2.13
C ASP A 159 -18.38 -10.36 0.78
N ALA A 160 -19.00 -9.19 0.65
CA ALA A 160 -19.73 -8.75 -0.53
C ALA A 160 -19.89 -7.23 -0.55
N VAL A 161 -20.14 -6.68 -1.74
CA VAL A 161 -20.39 -5.26 -1.97
C VAL A 161 -21.74 -5.06 -2.64
N ARG A 162 -22.51 -4.08 -2.15
CA ARG A 162 -23.68 -3.55 -2.84
C ARG A 162 -23.39 -2.13 -3.28
N LEU A 163 -23.59 -1.86 -4.58
CA LEU A 163 -23.35 -0.54 -5.15
C LEU A 163 -24.59 0.35 -5.03
N GLN A 164 -24.37 1.62 -4.73
CA GLN A 164 -25.36 2.68 -4.79
C GLN A 164 -24.78 3.90 -5.50
N VAL A 165 -25.63 4.61 -6.23
CA VAL A 165 -25.33 5.90 -6.83
C VAL A 165 -26.31 6.92 -6.27
N GLU A 166 -25.78 7.99 -5.66
CA GLU A 166 -26.58 9.05 -5.04
C GLU A 166 -27.60 8.50 -4.00
N GLY A 167 -27.22 7.44 -3.27
CA GLY A 167 -28.01 6.80 -2.24
C GLY A 167 -29.06 5.79 -2.73
N ALA A 168 -29.20 5.60 -4.05
CA ALA A 168 -30.13 4.64 -4.64
C ALA A 168 -29.40 3.41 -5.22
N PRO A 169 -30.02 2.22 -5.22
CA PRO A 169 -29.52 1.09 -6.01
C PRO A 169 -29.41 1.48 -7.49
N VAL A 170 -28.38 0.97 -8.16
CA VAL A 170 -28.13 1.22 -9.58
C VAL A 170 -28.25 -0.09 -10.36
N GLU A 171 -29.05 -0.13 -11.42
CA GLU A 171 -29.23 -1.35 -12.23
C GLU A 171 -27.95 -1.72 -12.99
N SER A 172 -27.24 -0.73 -13.51
CA SER A 172 -26.00 -0.87 -14.28
C SER A 172 -25.34 0.51 -14.37
N ILE A 173 -24.00 0.56 -14.50
CA ILE A 173 -23.28 1.84 -14.67
C ILE A 173 -23.11 2.21 -16.15
N GLY A 174 -23.05 1.20 -17.04
CA GLY A 174 -22.83 1.36 -18.49
C GLY A 174 -23.90 0.74 -19.37
N GLY A 175 -24.87 0.02 -18.80
CA GLY A 175 -25.93 -0.70 -19.50
C GLY A 175 -25.58 -2.12 -19.94
N HIS A 176 -24.44 -2.69 -19.53
CA HIS A 176 -24.01 -4.02 -19.97
C HIS A 176 -24.04 -5.08 -18.88
N MET A 177 -23.95 -4.71 -17.61
CA MET A 177 -23.91 -5.65 -16.48
C MET A 177 -24.77 -5.19 -15.31
N ALA A 178 -25.38 -6.15 -14.62
CA ALA A 178 -26.12 -5.89 -13.40
C ALA A 178 -25.20 -5.37 -12.30
N ALA A 179 -25.53 -4.21 -11.75
CA ALA A 179 -24.86 -3.56 -10.61
C ALA A 179 -25.77 -3.46 -9.37
N ASN A 180 -27.02 -3.96 -9.49
CA ASN A 180 -28.00 -4.01 -8.39
C ASN A 180 -27.90 -5.29 -7.54
N GLU A 181 -27.07 -6.24 -7.95
CA GLU A 181 -26.78 -7.47 -7.21
C GLU A 181 -25.59 -7.30 -6.25
N LEU A 182 -25.38 -8.30 -5.38
CA LEU A 182 -24.18 -8.35 -4.55
C LEU A 182 -22.97 -8.74 -5.39
N LEU A 183 -21.99 -7.85 -5.45
CA LEU A 183 -20.71 -8.08 -6.09
C LEU A 183 -19.77 -8.75 -5.08
N ARG A 184 -19.26 -9.92 -5.43
CA ARG A 184 -18.27 -10.66 -4.63
C ARG A 184 -16.90 -10.57 -5.29
N TYR A 185 -15.86 -10.89 -4.53
CA TYR A 185 -14.51 -10.98 -5.06
C TYR A 185 -14.47 -11.81 -6.35
N ASN A 186 -13.86 -11.25 -7.40
CA ASN A 186 -13.66 -11.93 -8.66
C ASN A 186 -12.17 -12.14 -8.91
N ASP A 187 -11.71 -13.38 -8.73
CA ASP A 187 -10.32 -13.79 -8.92
C ASP A 187 -9.95 -14.04 -10.39
N ARG A 188 -10.97 -14.19 -11.26
CA ARG A 188 -10.79 -14.60 -12.66
C ARG A 188 -10.21 -13.49 -13.53
N ILE A 189 -10.41 -12.25 -13.11
CA ILE A 189 -9.92 -11.06 -13.79
C ILE A 189 -8.76 -10.40 -13.04
N VAL A 190 -8.19 -11.05 -12.01
CA VAL A 190 -7.02 -10.53 -11.29
C VAL A 190 -5.74 -11.10 -11.90
N VAL A 191 -4.74 -10.24 -12.11
CA VAL A 191 -3.43 -10.66 -12.65
C VAL A 191 -2.82 -11.72 -11.72
N ARG A 192 -2.44 -12.87 -12.29
CA ARG A 192 -1.77 -13.91 -11.51
C ARG A 192 -0.27 -13.65 -11.53
N GLY A 193 0.44 -14.08 -10.49
CA GLY A 193 1.88 -13.85 -10.37
C GLY A 193 2.75 -14.42 -11.51
N GLN A 194 2.17 -15.19 -12.45
CA GLN A 194 2.84 -15.72 -13.63
C GLN A 194 2.63 -14.88 -14.91
N ASP A 195 1.81 -13.82 -14.85
CA ASP A 195 1.39 -13.01 -16.00
C ASP A 195 2.03 -11.61 -16.03
N ARG A 196 3.12 -11.39 -15.27
CA ARG A 196 3.90 -10.14 -15.24
C ARG A 196 5.05 -10.15 -16.23
#